data_AF-K1TZ33-F1
#
_entry.id   AF-K1TZ33-F1
#
_cell.length_a   1.000
_cell.length_b   1.000
_cell.length_c   1.000
_cell.angle_alpha   90.00
_cell.angle_beta   90.00
_cell.angle_gamma   90.00
#
_symmetry.space_group_name_H-M   'P 1'
#
loop_
_entity.id
_entity.type
_entity.pdbx_description
1 polymer ?
#
loop_
_entity_poly.entity_id
_entity_poly.type
_entity_poly.pdbx_seq_one_letter_code
_entity_poly.pdbx_strand_id
1 'polypeptide(L)'
;HISQIVTTRVATTASPWLAGFELGELHAIAVSHGEGKFVVSRELAEQLFANGQVVFQYVGSDGQPTAEAPFNPNGSSYAIEGIISQNGQILGKMGHTERYEKNLFKNIAGNKEQNLFRNAVDYFRKK
;
A
#
# COMPACT_ATOMS: atom_id res chain seq x y z
N HIS A 1 9.72 -16.01 -7.13
CA HIS A 1 9.70 -14.63 -7.68
C HIS A 1 8.25 -14.29 -8.01
N ILE A 2 7.77 -13.12 -7.59
CA ILE A 2 6.39 -12.64 -7.82
C ILE A 2 6.47 -11.49 -8.82
N SER A 3 5.62 -11.53 -9.86
CA SER A 3 5.46 -10.45 -10.83
C SER A 3 4.01 -10.42 -11.30
N GLN A 4 3.19 -9.54 -10.72
CA GLN A 4 1.76 -9.42 -11.03
C GLN A 4 1.21 -8.06 -10.61
N ILE A 5 -0.04 -7.77 -10.98
CA ILE A 5 -0.81 -6.68 -10.40
C ILE A 5 -1.61 -7.22 -9.22
N VAL A 6 -1.59 -6.49 -8.11
CA VAL A 6 -2.39 -6.79 -6.91
C VAL A 6 -3.30 -5.61 -6.60
N THR A 7 -4.38 -5.88 -5.86
CA THR A 7 -5.22 -4.82 -5.31
C THR A 7 -4.80 -4.55 -3.88
N THR A 8 -4.56 -3.30 -3.54
CA THR A 8 -4.35 -2.83 -2.17
C THR A 8 -5.43 -1.86 -1.77
N ARG A 9 -5.77 -1.82 -0.48
CA ARG A 9 -6.63 -0.79 0.11
C ARG A 9 -5.83 0.18 0.97
N VAL A 10 -6.26 1.43 1.04
CA VAL A 10 -5.78 2.41 2.01
C VAL A 10 -6.30 2.05 3.41
N ALA A 11 -5.39 1.83 4.36
CA ALA A 11 -5.74 1.46 5.75
C ALA A 11 -5.58 2.63 6.75
N THR A 12 -4.84 3.68 6.38
CA THR A 12 -4.69 4.91 7.16
C THR A 12 -4.56 6.10 6.22
N THR A 13 -4.81 7.31 6.70
CA THR A 13 -4.48 8.56 5.99
C THR A 13 -3.58 9.47 6.85
N ALA A 14 -3.01 8.92 7.93
CA ALA A 14 -2.20 9.63 8.93
C ALA A 14 -0.77 9.98 8.45
N SER A 15 -0.61 10.33 7.18
CA SER A 15 0.69 10.63 6.58
C SER A 15 0.56 11.69 5.48
N PRO A 16 1.52 12.63 5.37
CA PRO A 16 1.59 13.55 4.24
C PRO A 16 1.64 12.84 2.87
N TRP A 17 2.21 11.64 2.81
CA TRP A 17 2.24 10.83 1.58
C TRP A 17 0.84 10.49 1.06
N LEU A 18 -0.15 10.41 1.95
CA LEU A 18 -1.53 10.00 1.66
C LEU A 18 -2.53 11.16 1.65
N ALA A 19 -2.06 12.40 1.50
CA ALA A 19 -2.96 13.54 1.38
C ALA A 19 -3.96 13.35 0.21
N GLY A 20 -5.25 13.48 0.49
CA GLY A 20 -6.31 13.33 -0.51
C GLY A 20 -6.70 11.89 -0.85
N PHE A 21 -6.10 10.88 -0.21
CA PHE A 21 -6.58 9.49 -0.29
C PHE A 21 -7.76 9.28 0.68
N GLU A 22 -8.63 8.32 0.37
CA GLU A 22 -9.75 7.94 1.23
C GLU A 22 -9.52 6.58 1.91
N LEU A 23 -10.00 6.41 3.14
CA LEU A 23 -9.92 5.11 3.83
C LEU A 23 -10.72 4.06 3.06
N GLY A 24 -10.09 2.90 2.82
CA GLY A 24 -10.67 1.82 2.03
C GLY A 24 -10.54 2.00 0.51
N GLU A 25 -9.98 3.10 0.03
CA GLU A 25 -9.75 3.32 -1.41
C GLU A 25 -8.85 2.22 -2.00
N LEU A 26 -9.30 1.65 -3.13
CA LEU A 26 -8.66 0.50 -3.77
C LEU A 26 -7.75 0.90 -4.92
N HIS A 27 -6.55 0.33 -4.94
CA HIS A 27 -5.54 0.58 -5.95
C HIS A 27 -4.98 -0.73 -6.52
N ALA A 28 -4.97 -0.85 -7.85
CA ALA A 28 -4.31 -1.90 -8.60
C ALA A 28 -2.85 -1.51 -8.84
N ILE A 29 -1.93 -2.15 -8.12
CA ILE A 29 -0.50 -1.79 -8.07
C ILE A 29 0.37 -2.95 -8.56
N ALA A 30 1.42 -2.62 -9.29
CA ALA A 30 2.42 -3.59 -9.73
C ALA A 30 3.29 -4.04 -8.55
N VAL A 31 3.52 -5.35 -8.42
CA VAL A 31 4.49 -5.92 -7.48
C VAL A 31 5.49 -6.78 -8.24
N SER A 32 6.77 -6.67 -7.88
CA SER A 32 7.85 -7.41 -8.53
C SER A 32 9.00 -7.66 -7.56
N HIS A 33 8.97 -8.78 -6.83
CA HIS A 33 9.96 -9.07 -5.78
C HIS A 33 10.16 -10.57 -5.53
N GLY A 34 11.35 -10.94 -5.05
CA GLY A 34 11.67 -12.27 -4.54
C GLY A 34 11.44 -12.42 -3.03
N GLU A 35 11.63 -11.34 -2.27
CA GLU A 35 11.72 -11.32 -0.81
C GLU A 35 10.84 -10.21 -0.21
N GLY A 36 9.55 -10.21 -0.54
CA GLY A 36 8.62 -9.14 -0.15
C GLY A 36 7.76 -9.43 1.08
N LYS A 37 7.97 -10.57 1.76
CA LYS A 37 7.10 -11.00 2.87
C LYS A 37 7.36 -10.15 4.11
N PHE A 38 6.37 -9.37 4.52
CA PHE A 38 6.39 -8.67 5.78
C PHE A 38 6.03 -9.64 6.92
N VAL A 39 6.91 -9.77 7.91
CA VAL A 39 6.71 -10.65 9.08
C VAL A 39 6.78 -9.79 10.33
N VAL A 40 5.78 -9.94 11.19
CA VAL A 40 5.67 -9.18 12.44
C VAL A 40 5.00 -10.05 13.50
N SER A 41 5.35 -9.84 14.77
CA SER A 41 4.64 -10.47 15.89
C SER A 41 3.24 -9.90 16.04
N ARG A 42 2.38 -10.60 16.79
CA ARG A 42 1.02 -10.13 17.06
C ARG A 42 1.03 -8.80 17.81
N GLU A 43 1.86 -8.69 18.83
CA GLU A 43 1.93 -7.53 19.72
C GLU A 43 2.36 -6.28 18.94
N LEU A 44 3.38 -6.43 18.08
CA LEU A 44 3.85 -5.32 17.25
C LEU A 44 2.84 -4.99 16.14
N ALA A 45 2.13 -5.98 15.58
CA ALA A 45 1.05 -5.71 14.64
C ALA A 45 -0.07 -4.89 15.28
N GLU A 46 -0.54 -5.28 16.47
CA GLU A 46 -1.55 -4.55 17.24
C GLU A 46 -1.12 -3.10 17.49
N GLN A 47 0.15 -2.87 17.85
CA GLN A 47 0.71 -1.53 18.00
C GLN A 47 0.71 -0.73 16.69
N LEU A 48 1.15 -1.33 15.58
CA LEU A 48 1.18 -0.68 14.27
C LEU A 48 -0.23 -0.26 13.82
N PHE A 49 -1.23 -1.11 14.02
CA PHE A 49 -2.62 -0.77 13.70
C PHE A 49 -3.17 0.30 14.64
N ALA A 50 -2.94 0.19 15.95
CA ALA A 50 -3.40 1.18 16.93
C ALA A 50 -2.80 2.57 16.68
N ASN A 51 -1.55 2.63 16.24
CA ASN A 51 -0.86 3.87 15.89
C ASN A 51 -1.19 4.38 14.48
N GLY A 52 -2.06 3.70 13.72
CA GLY A 52 -2.39 4.07 12.34
C GLY A 52 -1.20 3.99 11.37
N GLN A 53 -0.22 3.14 11.66
CA GLN A 53 1.02 3.01 10.89
C GLN A 53 0.93 2.03 9.73
N VAL A 54 -0.15 1.26 9.60
CA VAL A 54 -0.38 0.38 8.45
C VAL A 54 -1.06 1.19 7.35
N VAL A 55 -0.35 1.35 6.23
CA VAL A 55 -0.71 2.29 5.15
C VAL A 55 -1.55 1.61 4.10
N PHE A 56 -1.06 0.47 3.61
CA PHE A 56 -1.71 -0.31 2.57
C PHE A 56 -1.83 -1.76 3.02
N GLN A 57 -2.95 -2.38 2.68
CA GLN A 57 -3.17 -3.82 2.87
C GLN A 57 -3.52 -4.48 1.54
N TYR A 58 -2.98 -5.68 1.27
CA TYR A 58 -3.43 -6.54 0.18
C TYR A 58 -4.88 -6.95 0.42
N VAL A 59 -5.71 -6.92 -0.63
CA VAL A 59 -7.13 -7.25 -0.51
C VAL A 59 -7.59 -8.27 -1.53
N GLY A 60 -8.61 -9.04 -1.15
CA GLY A 60 -9.33 -9.95 -2.04
C GLY A 60 -10.24 -9.21 -3.02
N SER A 61 -10.99 -9.98 -3.81
CA SER A 61 -11.96 -9.45 -4.77
C SER A 61 -13.12 -8.68 -4.13
N ASP A 62 -13.36 -8.88 -2.83
CA ASP A 62 -14.36 -8.18 -2.02
C ASP A 62 -13.83 -6.85 -1.42
N GLY A 63 -12.57 -6.50 -1.68
CA GLY A 63 -11.90 -5.33 -1.12
C GLY A 63 -11.51 -5.48 0.35
N GLN A 64 -11.65 -6.67 0.94
CA GLN A 64 -11.25 -6.93 2.33
C GLN A 64 -9.81 -7.46 2.42
N PRO A 65 -9.06 -7.12 3.49
CA PRO A 65 -7.72 -7.62 3.70
C PRO A 65 -7.67 -9.14 3.70
N THR A 66 -6.72 -9.70 2.97
CA THR A 66 -6.59 -11.16 2.85
C THR A 66 -5.16 -11.62 3.06
N ALA A 67 -5.02 -12.76 3.73
CA ALA A 67 -3.75 -13.47 3.85
C ALA A 67 -3.55 -14.47 2.70
N GLU A 68 -4.53 -14.64 1.82
CA GLU A 68 -4.57 -15.71 0.84
C GLU A 68 -3.93 -15.31 -0.49
N ALA A 69 -3.20 -16.26 -1.07
CA ALA A 69 -2.80 -16.19 -2.46
C ALA A 69 -4.03 -16.44 -3.37
N PRO A 70 -4.09 -15.81 -4.56
CA PRO A 70 -3.05 -15.00 -5.20
C PRO A 70 -3.03 -13.52 -4.80
N PHE A 71 -3.99 -13.07 -3.99
CA PHE A 71 -4.21 -11.65 -3.69
C PHE A 71 -3.15 -11.03 -2.77
N ASN A 72 -2.69 -11.80 -1.78
CA ASN A 72 -1.50 -11.51 -0.97
C ASN A 72 -0.37 -12.44 -1.44
N PRO A 73 0.45 -12.01 -2.41
CA PRO A 73 1.33 -12.93 -3.13
C PRO A 73 2.58 -13.34 -2.36
N ASN A 74 3.02 -12.51 -1.41
CA ASN A 74 4.18 -12.78 -0.57
C ASN A 74 3.80 -13.37 0.79
N GLY A 75 2.51 -13.49 1.10
CA GLY A 75 2.03 -14.00 2.37
C GLY A 75 2.39 -13.08 3.55
N SER A 76 2.42 -11.77 3.33
CA SER A 76 2.67 -10.79 4.39
C SER A 76 1.67 -10.94 5.54
N SER A 77 2.17 -10.87 6.78
CA SER A 77 1.36 -10.89 7.99
C SER A 77 0.31 -9.78 7.97
N TYR A 78 -0.93 -10.09 8.37
CA TYR A 78 -2.06 -9.14 8.45
C TYR A 78 -2.34 -8.40 7.13
N ALA A 79 -1.97 -9.02 6.00
CA ALA A 79 -2.04 -8.44 4.67
C ALA A 79 -1.26 -7.12 4.51
N ILE A 80 -0.27 -6.84 5.35
CA ILE A 80 0.46 -5.56 5.33
C ILE A 80 1.30 -5.45 4.07
N GLU A 81 1.06 -4.40 3.28
CA GLU A 81 1.83 -4.07 2.08
C GLU A 81 2.80 -2.91 2.33
N GLY A 82 2.40 -1.94 3.15
CA GLY A 82 3.24 -0.80 3.50
C GLY A 82 2.93 -0.23 4.87
N ILE A 83 3.95 0.40 5.47
CA ILE A 83 3.90 1.03 6.78
C ILE A 83 4.52 2.43 6.75
N ILE A 84 4.17 3.25 7.73
CA ILE A 84 4.80 4.55 7.97
C ILE A 84 5.53 4.59 9.32
N SER A 85 6.53 5.48 9.44
CA SER A 85 7.12 5.85 10.72
C SER A 85 6.07 6.42 11.68
N GLN A 86 6.36 6.43 12.99
CA GLN A 86 5.44 6.95 14.01
C GLN A 86 5.05 8.42 13.77
N ASN A 87 5.93 9.23 13.19
CA ASN A 87 5.64 10.63 12.84
C ASN A 87 5.03 10.78 11.43
N GLY A 88 4.74 9.69 10.72
CA GLY A 88 4.10 9.65 9.41
C GLY A 88 4.97 10.09 8.23
N GLN A 89 6.24 10.45 8.44
CA GLN A 89 7.08 11.07 7.41
C GLN A 89 7.86 10.09 6.53
N ILE A 90 8.13 8.87 7.01
CA ILE A 90 8.83 7.84 6.25
C ILE A 90 7.79 6.80 5.84
N LEU A 91 7.65 6.55 4.54
CA LEU A 91 6.79 5.50 3.98
C LEU A 91 7.66 4.35 3.45
N GLY A 92 7.43 3.15 3.96
CA GLY A 92 7.96 1.91 3.40
C GLY A 92 6.83 1.10 2.78
N LYS A 93 7.00 0.66 1.53
CA LYS A 93 5.99 -0.14 0.81
C LYS A 93 6.67 -1.08 -0.19
N MET A 94 5.96 -2.13 -0.62
CA MET A 94 6.46 -3.09 -1.60
C MET A 94 5.93 -2.89 -3.03
N GLY A 95 4.70 -2.44 -3.18
CA GLY A 95 4.08 -2.14 -4.46
C GLY A 95 4.76 -0.96 -5.13
N HIS A 96 4.99 -1.10 -6.43
CA HIS A 96 5.70 -0.15 -7.26
C HIS A 96 4.75 0.89 -7.87
N THR A 97 4.34 1.86 -7.04
CA THR A 97 3.54 3.01 -7.46
C THR A 97 4.19 3.78 -8.61
N GLU A 98 5.52 3.82 -8.66
CA GLU A 98 6.31 4.48 -9.69
C GLU A 98 6.28 3.76 -11.04
N ARG A 99 5.90 2.48 -11.09
CA ARG A 99 5.75 1.72 -12.35
C ARG A 99 4.40 1.97 -13.03
N TYR A 100 3.90 3.20 -12.94
CA TYR A 100 2.65 3.62 -13.55
C TYR A 100 2.87 4.88 -14.38
N GLU A 101 2.35 4.86 -15.60
CA GLU A 101 2.16 6.05 -16.41
C GLU A 101 0.74 6.05 -16.96
N LYS A 102 0.24 7.25 -17.28
CA LYS A 102 -1.06 7.40 -17.96
C LYS A 102 -1.04 6.51 -19.20
N ASN A 103 -2.08 5.70 -19.37
CA ASN A 103 -2.25 4.78 -20.51
C ASN A 103 -1.34 3.53 -20.53
N LEU A 104 -0.55 3.24 -19.49
CA LEU A 104 0.33 2.07 -19.47
C LEU A 104 -0.42 0.74 -19.26
N PHE A 105 -1.36 0.69 -18.31
CA PHE A 105 -2.11 -0.53 -17.93
C PHE A 105 -3.58 -0.49 -18.37
N LYS A 106 -3.85 -0.13 -19.62
CA LYS A 106 -5.24 0.06 -20.13
C LYS A 106 -6.11 -1.18 -20.03
N ASN A 107 -5.51 -2.37 -20.11
CA ASN A 107 -6.21 -3.66 -20.08
C ASN A 107 -6.40 -4.20 -18.64
N ILE A 108 -5.96 -3.48 -17.62
CA ILE A 108 -6.12 -3.86 -16.22
C ILE A 108 -7.22 -2.98 -15.63
N ALA A 109 -8.20 -3.56 -14.92
CA ALA A 109 -9.26 -2.81 -14.25
C ALA A 109 -8.80 -2.18 -12.91
N GLY A 110 -9.56 -1.24 -12.36
CA GLY A 110 -9.29 -0.56 -11.07
C GLY A 110 -8.50 0.76 -11.18
N ASN A 111 -8.41 1.52 -10.10
CA ASN A 111 -7.55 2.70 -10.03
C ASN A 111 -6.08 2.27 -9.95
N LYS A 112 -5.16 2.84 -10.75
CA LYS A 112 -3.71 2.55 -10.63
C LYS A 112 -2.90 3.73 -10.09
N GLU A 113 -3.55 4.87 -9.94
CA GLU A 113 -2.90 6.11 -9.59
C GLU A 113 -2.83 6.25 -8.08
N GLN A 114 -1.62 6.27 -7.54
CA GLN A 114 -1.36 6.67 -6.16
C GLN A 114 -0.49 7.93 -6.19
N ASN A 115 -1.08 9.07 -5.83
CA ASN A 115 -0.45 10.39 -5.91
C ASN A 115 0.64 10.67 -4.85
N LEU A 116 1.38 9.64 -4.42
CA LEU A 116 2.37 9.71 -3.34
C LEU A 116 3.44 10.79 -3.58
N PHE A 117 4.01 10.83 -4.78
CA PHE A 117 5.08 11.78 -5.12
C PHE A 117 4.57 13.22 -5.20
N ARG A 118 3.37 13.42 -5.78
CA ARG A 118 2.72 14.73 -5.81
C ARG A 118 2.46 15.23 -4.39
N ASN A 119 1.91 14.37 -3.54
CA ASN A 119 1.63 14.69 -2.14
C ASN A 119 2.90 15.06 -1.36
N ALA A 120 4.01 14.35 -1.60
CA ALA A 120 5.30 14.69 -1.01
C ALA A 120 5.79 16.08 -1.45
N VAL A 121 5.72 16.39 -2.76
CA VAL A 121 6.08 17.72 -3.27
C VAL A 121 5.21 18.82 -2.66
N ASP A 122 3.90 18.61 -2.61
CA ASP A 122 2.95 19.58 -2.06
C ASP A 122 3.16 19.80 -0.55
N TYR A 123 3.56 18.77 0.19
CA TYR A 123 3.90 18.87 1.61
C TYR A 123 5.11 19.80 1.86
N PHE A 124 6.16 19.68 1.03
CA PHE A 124 7.36 20.51 1.18
C PHE A 124 7.18 21.93 0.63
N ARG A 125 6.30 22.14 -0.36
CA ARG A 125 6.00 23.48 -0.91
C ARG A 125 5.13 24.35 -0.02
N LYS A 126 4.34 23.74 0.88
CA LYS A 126 3.47 24.45 1.83
C LYS A 126 4.17 24.86 3.13
N LYS A 127 5.41 24.40 3.34
CA LYS A 127 6.29 24.85 4.43
C LYS A 127 7.14 26.01 3.96
#